data_AF-A0A951QIE6-F1
#
_entry.id   AF-A0A951QIE6-F1
#
_cell.length_a   1.000
_cell.length_b   1.000
_cell.length_c   1.000
_cell.angle_alpha   90.00
_cell.angle_beta   90.00
_cell.angle_gamma   90.00
#
_symmetry.space_group_name_H-M   'P 1'
#
loop_
_entity.id
_entity.type
_entity.pdbx_description
1 polymer ?
#
loop_
_entity_poly.entity_id
_entity_poly.type
_entity_poly.pdbx_seq_one_letter_code
_entity_poly.pdbx_strand_id
1 'polypeptide(L)'
;MNIIPRNWNGRTIRQREDGYWSATDMCQACGKLWGDWSRLSSTKEYLKVLQNKHYADSHNGQLIDSSVGGTPETTGTWVYRKVALRLAQWLSPEFAVQVDEWVEELLTTGKVELTPPKTQAEMLLIYAQQLVDLERSQKALEQEQERLNQNQKQLNQKQSELTDRVEQVEHEQDRFNAPCGHKYTVLGYSKKLGLEISLKESSNKGKKAACLCRQMGIEIEQVDDPRFGMVGLYPQSILAQVFGEGL
;
A
#
# COMPACT_ATOMS: atom_id res chain seq x y z
N MET A 1 -28.44 7.46 -42.02
CA MET A 1 -27.20 6.74 -41.67
C MET A 1 -26.57 7.53 -40.54
N ASN A 2 -26.45 6.95 -39.34
CA ASN A 2 -25.94 7.68 -38.18
C ASN A 2 -24.42 7.71 -38.22
N ILE A 3 -23.86 8.92 -38.19
CA ILE A 3 -22.42 9.18 -38.13
C ILE A 3 -22.10 9.74 -36.75
N ILE A 4 -21.13 9.11 -36.09
CA ILE A 4 -20.49 9.54 -34.85
C ILE A 4 -19.25 10.36 -35.25
N PRO A 5 -19.25 11.69 -35.05
CA PRO A 5 -18.07 12.51 -35.28
C PRO A 5 -17.07 12.34 -34.13
N ARG A 6 -15.83 11.94 -34.43
CA ARG A 6 -14.70 11.88 -33.50
C ARG A 6 -13.73 13.01 -33.83
N ASN A 7 -13.12 13.68 -32.85
CA ASN A 7 -12.19 14.78 -33.11
C ASN A 7 -10.74 14.38 -32.81
N TRP A 8 -9.84 14.70 -33.74
CA TRP A 8 -8.40 14.48 -33.61
C TRP A 8 -7.61 15.58 -34.31
N ASN A 9 -6.67 16.23 -33.60
CA ASN A 9 -5.82 17.29 -34.15
C ASN A 9 -6.59 18.38 -34.94
N GLY A 10 -7.76 18.79 -34.42
CA GLY A 10 -8.60 19.81 -35.05
C GLY A 10 -9.34 19.33 -36.32
N ARG A 11 -9.31 18.03 -36.64
CA ARG A 11 -10.09 17.42 -37.73
C ARG A 11 -11.12 16.46 -37.18
N THR A 12 -12.24 16.37 -37.89
CA THR A 12 -13.32 15.44 -37.57
C THR A 12 -13.16 14.16 -38.39
N ILE A 13 -13.16 13.03 -37.69
CA ILE A 13 -13.13 11.67 -38.22
C ILE A 13 -14.54 11.09 -38.11
N ARG A 14 -15.10 10.69 -39.24
CA ARG A 14 -16.43 10.08 -39.30
C ARG A 14 -16.35 8.60 -38.94
N GLN A 15 -17.14 8.22 -37.96
CA GLN A 15 -17.41 6.84 -37.60
C GLN A 15 -18.90 6.55 -37.85
N ARG A 16 -19.25 5.36 -38.30
CA ARG A 16 -20.63 4.89 -38.47
C ARG A 16 -21.02 3.99 -37.30
N GLU A 17 -22.31 3.95 -36.99
CA GLU A 17 -22.87 3.13 -35.90
C GLU A 17 -22.68 1.60 -36.14
N ASP A 18 -22.60 1.17 -37.40
CA ASP A 18 -22.30 -0.21 -37.82
C ASP A 18 -20.83 -0.63 -37.57
N GLY A 19 -20.01 0.27 -37.03
CA GLY A 19 -18.61 0.02 -36.69
C GLY A 19 -17.63 0.30 -37.83
N TYR A 20 -18.06 0.93 -38.93
CA TYR A 20 -17.16 1.39 -39.99
C TYR A 20 -16.59 2.78 -39.69
N TRP A 21 -15.39 3.02 -40.16
CA TRP A 21 -14.63 4.26 -39.98
C TRP A 21 -14.20 4.82 -41.33
N SER A 22 -14.22 6.14 -41.48
CA SER A 22 -13.68 6.79 -42.67
C SER A 22 -12.15 6.72 -42.65
N ALA A 23 -11.58 5.80 -43.43
CA ALA A 23 -10.14 5.70 -43.61
C ALA A 23 -9.56 6.97 -44.24
N THR A 24 -10.34 7.64 -45.10
CA THR A 24 -9.97 8.92 -45.70
C THR A 24 -9.75 9.98 -44.62
N ASP A 25 -10.67 10.11 -43.67
CA ASP A 25 -10.57 11.13 -42.61
C ASP A 25 -9.41 10.83 -41.66
N MET A 26 -9.23 9.55 -41.30
CA MET A 26 -8.10 9.09 -40.46
C MET A 26 -6.75 9.41 -41.11
N CYS A 27 -6.60 9.10 -42.41
CA CYS A 27 -5.40 9.38 -43.17
C CYS A 27 -5.13 10.88 -43.27
N GLN A 28 -6.17 11.67 -43.59
CA GLN A 28 -6.06 13.12 -43.65
C GLN A 28 -5.63 13.72 -42.31
N ALA A 29 -6.25 13.31 -41.19
CA ALA A 29 -5.94 13.82 -39.86
C ALA A 29 -4.49 13.56 -39.41
N CYS A 30 -3.87 12.50 -39.94
CA CYS A 30 -2.47 12.16 -39.69
C CYS A 30 -1.51 12.56 -40.83
N GLY A 31 -2.00 13.26 -41.86
CA GLY A 31 -1.17 13.73 -42.98
C GLY A 31 -0.63 12.62 -43.90
N LYS A 32 -1.30 11.46 -43.98
CA LYS A 32 -0.91 10.33 -44.84
C LYS A 32 -2.00 10.02 -45.88
N LEU A 33 -1.71 9.14 -46.83
CA LEU A 33 -2.67 8.69 -47.85
C LEU A 33 -3.07 7.22 -47.66
N TRP A 34 -4.36 6.93 -47.80
CA TRP A 34 -4.87 5.55 -47.77
C TRP A 34 -4.20 4.64 -48.81
N GLY A 35 -3.91 5.19 -49.99
CA GLY A 35 -3.22 4.47 -51.06
C GLY A 35 -1.81 4.00 -50.67
N ASP A 36 -1.16 4.65 -49.71
CA ASP A 36 0.17 4.27 -49.22
C ASP A 36 0.11 3.04 -48.32
N TRP A 37 -0.92 2.95 -47.49
CA TRP A 37 -1.12 1.83 -46.59
C TRP A 37 -1.70 0.60 -47.29
N SER A 38 -2.73 0.80 -48.12
CA SER A 38 -3.46 -0.28 -48.81
C SER A 38 -2.61 -1.01 -49.86
N ARG A 39 -1.57 -0.37 -50.40
CA ARG A 39 -0.68 -1.00 -51.39
C ARG A 39 0.40 -1.91 -50.79
N LEU A 40 0.70 -1.78 -49.49
CA LEU A 40 1.70 -2.60 -48.81
C LEU A 40 1.35 -4.09 -48.89
N SER A 41 2.34 -4.94 -49.16
CA SER A 41 2.17 -6.40 -49.21
C SER A 41 1.64 -6.94 -47.89
N SER A 42 2.22 -6.49 -46.77
CA SER A 42 1.80 -6.86 -45.42
C SER A 42 0.34 -6.50 -45.12
N THR A 43 -0.13 -5.34 -45.59
CA THR A 43 -1.53 -4.92 -45.45
C THR A 43 -2.45 -5.81 -46.28
N LYS A 44 -2.10 -6.11 -47.53
CA LYS A 44 -2.89 -7.00 -48.39
C LYS A 44 -3.00 -8.41 -47.81
N GLU A 45 -1.90 -8.94 -47.28
CA GLU A 45 -1.88 -10.24 -46.59
C GLU A 45 -2.78 -10.23 -45.36
N TYR A 46 -2.69 -9.19 -44.52
CA TYR A 46 -3.54 -9.02 -43.35
C TYR A 46 -5.03 -8.98 -43.72
N LEU A 47 -5.40 -8.15 -44.70
CA LEU A 47 -6.79 -8.03 -45.16
C LEU A 47 -7.33 -9.36 -45.69
N LYS A 48 -6.52 -10.11 -46.45
CA LYS A 48 -6.88 -11.45 -46.95
C LYS A 48 -7.15 -12.43 -45.81
N VAL A 49 -6.27 -12.47 -44.80
CA VAL A 49 -6.45 -13.33 -43.63
C VAL A 49 -7.69 -12.92 -42.83
N LEU A 50 -7.90 -11.62 -42.66
CA LEU A 50 -9.05 -11.09 -41.93
C LEU A 50 -10.37 -11.43 -42.64
N GLN A 51 -10.41 -11.29 -43.97
CA GLN A 51 -11.57 -11.67 -44.79
C GLN A 51 -11.89 -13.14 -44.61
N ASN A 52 -10.90 -14.01 -44.77
CA ASN A 52 -11.09 -15.46 -44.69
C ASN A 52 -11.54 -15.94 -43.30
N LYS A 53 -11.06 -15.30 -42.22
CA LYS A 53 -11.38 -15.73 -40.85
C LYS A 53 -12.76 -15.29 -40.35
N HIS A 54 -13.27 -14.15 -40.83
CA HIS A 54 -14.45 -13.53 -40.23
C HIS A 54 -15.56 -13.17 -41.23
N TYR A 55 -15.25 -13.13 -42.53
CA TYR A 55 -16.13 -12.62 -43.59
C TYR A 55 -16.14 -13.51 -44.84
N ALA A 56 -15.84 -14.81 -44.69
CA ALA A 56 -15.83 -15.76 -45.80
C ALA A 56 -17.23 -16.04 -46.37
N ASP A 57 -18.26 -15.98 -45.53
CA ASP A 57 -19.67 -16.03 -45.96
C ASP A 57 -20.19 -14.62 -46.25
N SER A 58 -20.81 -14.42 -47.41
CA SER A 58 -21.21 -13.12 -47.98
C SER A 58 -22.23 -12.32 -47.16
N HIS A 59 -22.68 -12.84 -46.02
CA HIS A 59 -23.67 -12.23 -45.14
C HIS A 59 -23.06 -11.35 -44.04
N ASN A 60 -21.73 -11.39 -43.82
CA ASN A 60 -21.08 -10.70 -42.70
C ASN A 60 -20.59 -9.26 -43.01
N GLY A 61 -20.87 -8.71 -44.18
CA GLY A 61 -20.44 -7.35 -44.59
C GLY A 61 -19.04 -7.30 -45.24
N GLN A 62 -18.70 -6.16 -45.85
CA GLN A 62 -17.44 -5.96 -46.59
C GLN A 62 -16.38 -5.30 -45.71
N LEU A 63 -15.14 -5.79 -45.70
CA LEU A 63 -14.07 -5.17 -44.89
C LEU A 63 -13.76 -3.72 -45.27
N ILE A 64 -13.94 -3.39 -46.55
CA ILE A 64 -13.66 -2.09 -47.14
C ILE A 64 -14.81 -1.76 -48.08
N ASP A 65 -15.47 -0.63 -47.85
CA ASP A 65 -16.53 -0.08 -48.67
C ASP A 65 -16.04 1.24 -49.27
N SER A 66 -15.87 1.29 -50.59
CA SER A 66 -15.39 2.49 -51.28
C SER A 66 -16.54 3.10 -52.06
N SER A 67 -17.03 4.24 -51.58
CA SER A 67 -18.07 5.02 -52.25
C SER A 67 -17.44 6.21 -52.98
N VAL A 68 -17.53 6.20 -54.31
CA VAL A 68 -17.05 7.29 -55.17
C VAL A 68 -18.25 7.95 -55.84
N GLY A 69 -18.49 9.24 -55.56
CA GLY A 69 -19.56 10.03 -56.18
C GLY A 69 -20.86 10.19 -55.37
N GLY A 70 -20.82 10.04 -54.03
CA GLY A 70 -21.96 10.26 -53.14
C GLY A 70 -22.06 11.67 -52.56
N THR A 71 -22.86 11.86 -51.51
CA THR A 71 -22.86 13.12 -50.73
C THR A 71 -21.51 13.33 -50.02
N PRO A 72 -21.09 14.56 -49.64
CA PRO A 72 -19.84 14.78 -48.92
C PRO A 72 -19.71 13.91 -47.66
N GLU A 73 -20.84 13.65 -46.99
CA GLU A 73 -20.96 12.85 -45.77
C GLU A 73 -20.74 11.35 -45.97
N THR A 74 -21.03 10.83 -47.17
CA THR A 74 -20.92 9.40 -47.49
C THR A 74 -19.71 9.07 -48.36
N THR A 75 -19.08 10.06 -48.97
CA THR A 75 -17.92 9.90 -49.86
C THR A 75 -16.65 9.60 -49.06
N GLY A 76 -15.93 8.56 -49.50
CA GLY A 76 -14.64 8.17 -48.92
C GLY A 76 -14.44 6.65 -48.93
N THR A 77 -13.27 6.23 -48.45
CA THR A 77 -13.03 4.80 -48.18
C THR A 77 -13.42 4.52 -46.74
N TRP A 78 -14.37 3.61 -46.56
CA TRP A 78 -14.87 3.17 -45.27
C TRP A 78 -14.31 1.81 -44.94
N VAL A 79 -13.83 1.64 -43.72
CA VAL A 79 -13.17 0.41 -43.28
C VAL A 79 -13.80 -0.09 -42.00
N TYR A 80 -13.95 -1.41 -41.89
CA TYR A 80 -14.48 -2.01 -40.67
C TYR A 80 -13.53 -1.78 -39.48
N ARG A 81 -14.06 -1.72 -38.26
CA ARG A 81 -13.32 -1.48 -37.01
C ARG A 81 -11.96 -2.17 -36.90
N LYS A 82 -11.89 -3.47 -37.20
CA LYS A 82 -10.61 -4.23 -37.12
C LYS A 82 -9.55 -3.71 -38.09
N VAL A 83 -9.98 -3.26 -39.28
CA VAL A 83 -9.12 -2.63 -40.28
C VAL A 83 -8.73 -1.22 -39.83
N ALA A 84 -9.67 -0.46 -39.25
CA ALA A 84 -9.41 0.86 -38.70
C ALA A 84 -8.31 0.84 -37.62
N LEU A 85 -8.35 -0.11 -36.69
CA LEU A 85 -7.32 -0.30 -35.66
C LEU A 85 -5.93 -0.52 -36.29
N ARG A 86 -5.85 -1.40 -37.30
CA ARG A 86 -4.58 -1.69 -37.98
C ARG A 86 -4.07 -0.52 -38.82
N LEU A 87 -4.98 0.26 -39.40
CA LEU A 87 -4.65 1.51 -40.08
C LEU A 87 -4.10 2.54 -39.08
N ALA A 88 -4.75 2.72 -37.94
CA ALA A 88 -4.35 3.68 -36.91
C ALA A 88 -2.91 3.42 -36.43
N GLN A 89 -2.56 2.14 -36.19
CA GLN A 89 -1.19 1.71 -35.84
C GLN A 89 -0.14 2.12 -36.88
N TRP A 90 -0.49 2.13 -38.17
CA TRP A 90 0.43 2.56 -39.23
C TRP A 90 0.49 4.08 -39.37
N LEU A 91 -0.60 4.78 -39.05
CA LEU A 91 -0.69 6.23 -39.14
C LEU A 91 0.21 6.91 -38.09
N SER A 92 0.01 6.63 -36.81
CA SER A 92 0.87 7.10 -35.70
C SER A 92 0.59 6.30 -34.42
N PRO A 93 1.60 6.06 -33.56
CA PRO A 93 1.39 5.42 -32.26
C PRO A 93 0.40 6.19 -31.37
N GLU A 94 0.49 7.51 -31.32
CA GLU A 94 -0.37 8.38 -30.52
C GLU A 94 -1.83 8.30 -31.00
N PHE A 95 -2.03 8.32 -32.32
CA PHE A 95 -3.35 8.17 -32.90
C PHE A 95 -3.93 6.76 -32.68
N ALA A 96 -3.10 5.72 -32.70
CA ALA A 96 -3.53 4.35 -32.45
C ALA A 96 -4.12 4.19 -31.05
N VAL A 97 -3.46 4.73 -30.02
CA VAL A 97 -3.96 4.70 -28.63
C VAL A 97 -5.32 5.39 -28.54
N GLN A 98 -5.50 6.54 -29.19
CA GLN A 98 -6.77 7.24 -29.18
C GLN A 98 -7.91 6.43 -29.83
N VAL A 99 -7.62 5.74 -30.93
CA VAL A 99 -8.59 4.88 -31.61
C VAL A 99 -8.92 3.65 -30.75
N ASP A 100 -7.95 3.10 -30.03
CA ASP A 100 -8.18 2.02 -29.07
C ASP A 100 -9.16 2.44 -27.97
N GLU A 101 -8.97 3.64 -27.38
CA GLU A 101 -9.89 4.20 -26.37
C GLU A 101 -11.32 4.38 -26.91
N TRP A 102 -11.48 4.91 -28.12
CA TRP A 102 -12.81 5.06 -28.74
C TRP A 102 -13.48 3.71 -29.02
N VAL A 103 -12.69 2.69 -29.37
CA VAL A 103 -13.21 1.33 -29.57
C VAL A 103 -13.59 0.68 -28.24
N GLU A 104 -12.82 0.89 -27.18
CA GLU A 104 -13.12 0.39 -25.84
C GLU A 104 -14.37 1.04 -25.25
N GLU A 105 -14.54 2.36 -25.40
CA GLU A 105 -15.76 3.11 -25.06
C GLU A 105 -17.00 2.43 -25.67
N LEU A 106 -16.93 2.10 -26.96
CA LEU A 106 -18.02 1.44 -27.68
C LEU A 106 -18.31 0.02 -27.18
N LEU A 107 -17.25 -0.76 -26.91
CA LEU A 107 -17.37 -2.14 -26.44
C LEU A 107 -17.93 -2.22 -25.02
N THR A 108 -17.61 -1.24 -24.19
CA THR A 108 -17.98 -1.22 -22.77
C THR A 108 -19.35 -0.61 -22.56
N THR A 109 -19.66 0.46 -23.28
CA THR A 109 -20.87 1.26 -23.03
C THR A 109 -22.03 0.87 -23.97
N GLY A 110 -21.76 0.24 -25.12
CA GLY A 110 -22.80 -0.25 -26.05
C GLY A 110 -23.65 0.84 -26.71
N LYS A 111 -23.37 2.12 -26.43
CA LYS A 111 -23.98 3.30 -27.04
C LYS A 111 -22.96 4.45 -27.02
N VAL A 112 -22.90 5.23 -28.11
CA VAL A 112 -22.34 6.58 -28.07
C VAL A 112 -23.48 7.52 -27.67
N GLU A 113 -23.76 7.60 -26.38
CA GLU A 113 -24.65 8.65 -25.90
C GLU A 113 -23.85 9.95 -25.79
N LEU A 114 -24.06 10.86 -26.76
CA LEU A 114 -24.07 12.27 -26.39
C LEU A 114 -25.27 12.46 -25.48
N THR A 115 -25.15 12.14 -24.19
CA THR A 115 -26.21 12.50 -23.24
C THR A 115 -26.44 14.00 -23.40
N PRO A 116 -27.67 14.49 -23.67
CA PRO A 116 -27.93 15.91 -23.47
C PRO A 116 -27.45 16.25 -22.06
N PRO A 117 -26.84 17.44 -21.85
CA PRO A 117 -26.39 17.81 -20.51
C PRO A 117 -27.54 17.55 -19.55
N LYS A 118 -27.27 16.71 -18.53
CA LYS A 118 -28.27 16.31 -17.54
C LYS A 118 -29.04 17.55 -17.13
N THR A 119 -30.37 17.46 -17.17
CA THR A 119 -31.20 18.59 -16.79
C THR A 119 -30.87 19.02 -15.36
N GLN A 120 -31.12 20.27 -15.02
CA GLN A 120 -30.81 20.77 -13.67
C GLN A 120 -31.50 19.94 -12.57
N ALA A 121 -32.69 19.40 -12.86
CA ALA A 121 -33.41 18.50 -11.97
C ALA A 121 -32.73 17.14 -11.79
N GLU A 122 -32.22 16.53 -12.86
CA GLU A 122 -31.48 15.26 -12.78
C GLU A 122 -30.15 15.42 -12.05
N MET A 123 -29.46 16.56 -12.25
CA MET A 123 -28.25 16.91 -11.50
C MET A 123 -28.52 17.04 -10.01
N LEU A 124 -29.62 17.69 -9.62
CA LEU A 124 -30.06 17.81 -8.23
C LEU A 124 -30.34 16.43 -7.61
N LEU A 125 -31.00 15.53 -8.34
CA LEU A 125 -31.29 14.18 -7.86
C LEU A 125 -30.01 13.37 -7.62
N ILE A 126 -29.04 13.46 -8.54
CA ILE A 126 -27.74 12.78 -8.40
C ILE A 126 -26.99 13.32 -7.19
N TYR A 127 -26.98 14.65 -7.02
CA TYR A 127 -26.33 15.27 -5.87
C TYR A 127 -26.99 14.85 -4.56
N ALA A 128 -28.33 14.83 -4.50
CA ALA A 128 -29.06 14.35 -3.32
C ALA A 128 -28.73 12.89 -3.00
N GLN A 129 -28.65 12.02 -4.01
CA GLN A 129 -28.26 10.62 -3.82
C GLN A 129 -26.83 10.50 -3.28
N GLN A 130 -25.88 11.26 -3.85
CA GLN A 130 -24.49 11.29 -3.36
C GLN A 130 -24.39 11.75 -1.91
N LEU A 131 -25.19 12.73 -1.50
CA LEU A 131 -25.23 13.19 -0.11
C LEU A 131 -25.72 12.09 0.85
N VAL A 132 -26.77 11.36 0.47
CA VAL A 132 -27.28 10.24 1.28
C VAL A 132 -26.22 9.14 1.43
N ASP A 133 -25.51 8.82 0.35
CA ASP A 133 -24.46 7.80 0.39
C ASP A 133 -23.23 8.25 1.18
N LEU A 134 -22.91 9.55 1.14
CA LEU A 134 -21.90 10.18 2.00
C LEU A 134 -22.26 10.06 3.48
N GLU A 135 -23.50 10.41 3.86
CA GLU A 135 -23.96 10.30 5.25
C GLU A 135 -23.92 8.85 5.76
N ARG A 136 -24.33 7.88 4.92
CA ARG A 136 -24.25 6.46 5.26
C ARG A 136 -22.80 6.01 5.47
N SER A 137 -21.90 6.46 4.60
CA SER A 137 -20.47 6.15 4.68
C SER A 137 -19.83 6.77 5.93
N GLN A 138 -20.19 8.00 6.27
CA GLN A 138 -19.73 8.68 7.49
C GLN A 138 -20.18 7.93 8.74
N LYS A 139 -21.46 7.54 8.83
CA LYS A 139 -21.96 6.75 9.97
C LYS A 139 -21.26 5.41 10.11
N ALA A 140 -20.99 4.71 9.00
CA ALA A 140 -20.25 3.46 9.04
C ALA A 140 -18.81 3.65 9.53
N LEU A 141 -18.17 4.75 9.11
CA LEU A 141 -16.82 5.10 9.56
C LEU A 141 -16.79 5.44 11.06
N GLU A 142 -17.77 6.18 11.55
CA GLU A 142 -17.92 6.51 12.97
C GLU A 142 -18.08 5.24 13.83
N GLN A 143 -18.90 4.29 13.38
CA GLN A 143 -19.09 3.00 14.07
C GLN A 143 -17.79 2.19 14.14
N GLU A 144 -17.04 2.13 13.03
CA GLU A 144 -15.76 1.42 13.01
C GLU A 144 -14.72 2.12 13.90
N GLN A 145 -14.69 3.46 13.90
CA GLN A 145 -13.81 4.22 14.78
C GLN A 145 -14.13 3.97 16.26
N GLU A 146 -15.40 3.88 16.62
CA GLU A 146 -15.82 3.56 17.98
C GLU A 146 -15.39 2.14 18.37
N ARG A 147 -15.57 1.16 17.47
CA ARG A 147 -15.11 -0.22 17.67
C ARG A 147 -13.59 -0.29 17.86
N LEU A 148 -12.82 0.41 17.02
CA LEU A 148 -11.37 0.49 17.15
C LEU A 148 -10.96 1.11 18.49
N ASN A 149 -11.62 2.18 18.91
CA ASN A 149 -11.36 2.80 20.22
C ASN A 149 -11.67 1.85 21.38
N GLN A 150 -12.74 1.06 21.30
CA GLN A 150 -13.06 0.03 22.30
C GLN A 150 -12.00 -1.07 22.32
N ASN A 151 -11.59 -1.58 21.15
CA ASN A 151 -10.53 -2.57 21.04
C ASN A 151 -9.20 -2.06 21.62
N GLN A 152 -8.83 -0.81 21.33
CA GLN A 152 -7.63 -0.19 21.86
C GLN A 152 -7.68 -0.08 23.39
N LYS A 153 -8.82 0.29 23.97
CA LYS A 153 -9.02 0.31 25.43
C LYS A 153 -8.83 -1.08 26.04
N GLN A 154 -9.43 -2.11 25.44
CA GLN A 154 -9.26 -3.48 25.91
C GLN A 154 -7.81 -3.95 25.82
N LEU A 155 -7.11 -3.59 24.74
CA LEU A 155 -5.70 -3.94 24.56
C LEU A 155 -4.83 -3.28 25.64
N ASN A 156 -5.05 -2.00 25.91
CA ASN A 156 -4.34 -1.27 26.96
C ASN A 156 -4.60 -1.87 28.35
N GLN A 157 -5.83 -2.29 28.65
CA GLN A 157 -6.16 -2.98 29.90
C GLN A 157 -5.41 -4.30 30.03
N LYS A 158 -5.42 -5.14 28.98
CA LYS A 158 -4.67 -6.40 28.96
C LYS A 158 -3.16 -6.16 29.09
N GLN A 159 -2.64 -5.08 28.50
CA GLN A 159 -1.23 -4.73 28.60
C GLN A 159 -0.85 -4.34 30.03
N SER A 160 -1.70 -3.59 30.74
CA SER A 160 -1.52 -3.29 32.17
C SER A 160 -1.50 -4.57 33.00
N GLU A 161 -2.49 -5.45 32.82
CA GLU A 161 -2.57 -6.71 33.57
C GLU A 161 -1.36 -7.62 33.32
N LEU A 162 -0.88 -7.70 32.07
CA LEU A 162 0.34 -8.44 31.74
C LEU A 162 1.58 -7.84 32.42
N THR A 163 1.65 -6.51 32.51
CA THR A 163 2.77 -5.83 33.16
C THR A 163 2.82 -6.18 34.65
N ASP A 164 1.67 -6.13 35.34
CA ASP A 164 1.57 -6.49 36.76
C ASP A 164 1.96 -7.97 36.99
N ARG A 165 1.56 -8.87 36.09
CA ARG A 165 1.93 -10.29 36.16
C ARG A 165 3.42 -10.52 35.93
N VAL A 166 4.04 -9.78 35.02
CA VAL A 166 5.49 -9.85 34.79
C VAL A 166 6.22 -9.39 36.04
N GLU A 167 5.80 -8.27 36.65
CA GLU A 167 6.40 -7.77 37.90
C GLU A 167 6.28 -8.80 39.03
N GLN A 168 5.14 -9.48 39.18
CA GLN A 168 4.99 -10.55 40.16
C GLN A 168 5.95 -11.71 39.92
N VAL A 169 6.08 -12.15 38.66
CA VAL A 169 7.01 -13.23 38.29
C VAL A 169 8.46 -12.82 38.53
N GLU A 170 8.84 -11.58 38.20
CA GLU A 170 10.17 -11.04 38.49
C GLU A 170 10.43 -11.02 40.00
N HIS A 171 9.46 -10.58 40.80
CA HIS A 171 9.58 -10.54 42.25
C HIS A 171 9.67 -11.94 42.88
N GLU A 172 8.98 -12.94 42.31
CA GLU A 172 9.11 -14.36 42.69
C GLU A 172 10.45 -14.96 42.27
N GLN A 173 10.93 -14.65 41.06
CA GLN A 173 12.25 -15.05 40.58
C GLN A 173 13.36 -14.47 41.46
N ASP A 174 13.27 -13.20 41.84
CA ASP A 174 14.21 -12.55 42.75
C ASP A 174 14.23 -13.24 44.12
N ARG A 175 13.06 -13.60 44.65
CA ARG A 175 12.96 -14.36 45.91
C ARG A 175 13.61 -15.74 45.81
N PHE A 176 13.47 -16.42 44.67
CA PHE A 176 14.03 -17.76 44.46
C PHE A 176 15.55 -17.73 44.19
N ASN A 177 16.00 -16.81 43.33
CA ASN A 177 17.40 -16.69 42.91
C ASN A 177 18.28 -15.99 43.98
N ALA A 178 17.70 -15.10 44.79
CA ALA A 178 18.39 -14.40 45.85
C ALA A 178 17.61 -14.52 47.19
N PRO A 179 17.54 -15.71 47.80
CA PRO A 179 16.71 -15.97 48.98
C PRO A 179 17.11 -15.17 50.24
N CYS A 180 18.33 -14.61 50.28
CA CYS A 180 18.78 -13.67 51.31
C CYS A 180 18.97 -12.23 50.80
N GLY A 181 18.41 -11.90 49.64
CA GLY A 181 18.54 -10.61 48.95
C GLY A 181 19.80 -10.53 48.07
N HIS A 182 19.86 -9.48 47.23
CA HIS A 182 21.01 -9.20 46.38
C HIS A 182 22.30 -9.11 47.21
N LYS A 183 23.32 -9.89 46.84
CA LYS A 183 24.64 -9.87 47.49
C LYS A 183 25.59 -8.96 46.74
N TYR A 184 26.42 -8.23 47.48
CA TYR A 184 27.42 -7.34 46.91
C TYR A 184 28.76 -7.53 47.61
N THR A 185 29.85 -7.20 46.92
CA THR A 185 31.13 -6.97 47.60
C THR A 185 31.08 -5.61 48.27
N VAL A 186 31.92 -5.39 49.29
CA VAL A 186 31.99 -4.09 50.00
C VAL A 186 32.28 -2.94 49.03
N LEU A 187 33.19 -3.14 48.07
CA LEU A 187 33.51 -2.13 47.05
C LEU A 187 32.37 -1.95 46.04
N GLY A 188 31.72 -3.04 45.61
CA GLY A 188 30.56 -2.97 44.72
C GLY A 188 29.40 -2.19 45.34
N TYR A 189 29.13 -2.43 46.64
CA TYR A 189 28.10 -1.73 47.38
C TYR A 189 28.44 -0.25 47.65
N SER A 190 29.70 0.07 47.96
CA SER A 190 30.17 1.46 48.07
C SER A 190 29.91 2.25 46.79
N LYS A 191 30.27 1.66 45.63
CA LYS A 191 30.00 2.26 44.31
C LYS A 191 28.51 2.41 44.02
N LYS A 192 27.70 1.41 44.40
CA LYS A 192 26.23 1.48 44.29
C LYS A 192 25.64 2.67 45.08
N LEU A 193 26.24 3.02 46.21
CA LEU A 193 25.87 4.21 47.00
C LEU A 193 26.52 5.51 46.51
N GLY A 194 27.34 5.47 45.46
CA GLY A 194 28.11 6.62 44.98
C GLY A 194 29.22 7.07 45.93
N LEU A 195 29.67 6.21 46.85
CA LEU A 195 30.72 6.50 47.83
C LEU A 195 32.07 5.95 47.36
N GLU A 196 33.11 6.78 47.45
CA GLU A 196 34.50 6.32 47.35
C GLU A 196 35.07 6.06 48.74
N ILE A 197 35.46 4.81 49.01
CA ILE A 197 36.07 4.40 50.27
C ILE A 197 37.51 3.93 50.03
N SER A 198 38.38 4.16 51.00
CA SER A 198 39.76 3.69 50.94
C SER A 198 39.84 2.15 51.05
N LEU A 199 40.94 1.55 50.58
CA LEU A 199 41.18 0.11 50.71
C LEU A 199 41.15 -0.36 52.17
N LYS A 200 41.66 0.47 53.10
CA LYS A 200 41.68 0.17 54.53
C LYS A 200 40.27 0.16 55.11
N GLU A 201 39.44 1.13 54.75
CA GLU A 201 38.03 1.18 55.16
C GLU A 201 37.23 0.03 54.57
N SER A 202 37.45 -0.29 53.29
CA SER A 202 36.82 -1.44 52.63
C SER A 202 37.14 -2.74 53.36
N SER A 203 38.41 -2.96 53.72
CA SER A 203 38.84 -4.14 54.48
C SER A 203 38.18 -4.20 55.88
N ASN A 204 38.12 -3.07 56.59
CA ASN A 204 37.49 -3.00 57.91
C ASN A 204 35.98 -3.27 57.84
N LYS A 205 35.28 -2.68 56.86
CA LYS A 205 33.86 -2.91 56.61
C LYS A 205 33.61 -4.37 56.19
N GLY A 206 34.49 -4.98 55.40
CA GLY A 206 34.43 -6.40 55.05
C GLY A 206 34.55 -7.32 56.26
N LYS A 207 35.50 -7.04 57.18
CA LYS A 207 35.62 -7.79 58.44
C LYS A 207 34.37 -7.67 59.31
N LYS A 208 33.78 -6.47 59.39
CA LYS A 208 32.52 -6.23 60.12
C LYS A 208 31.35 -6.99 59.48
N ALA A 209 31.18 -6.90 58.17
CA ALA A 209 30.14 -7.62 57.42
C ALA A 209 30.26 -9.14 57.59
N ALA A 210 31.49 -9.68 57.54
CA ALA A 210 31.74 -11.10 57.78
C ALA A 210 31.41 -11.52 59.22
N CYS A 211 31.69 -10.66 60.21
CA CYS A 211 31.31 -10.91 61.60
C CYS A 211 29.80 -10.99 61.76
N LEU A 212 29.06 -10.00 61.24
CA LEU A 212 27.60 -9.95 61.28
C LEU A 212 26.96 -11.17 60.59
N CYS A 213 27.48 -11.57 59.41
CA CYS A 213 26.98 -12.76 58.72
C CYS A 213 27.16 -14.02 59.57
N ARG A 214 28.33 -14.21 60.20
CA ARG A 214 28.58 -15.36 61.08
C ARG A 214 27.67 -15.37 62.31
N GLN A 215 27.41 -14.19 62.90
CA GLN A 215 26.50 -14.07 64.05
C GLN A 215 25.06 -14.43 63.68
N MET A 216 24.63 -14.08 62.47
CA MET A 216 23.29 -14.37 61.97
C MET A 216 23.16 -15.73 61.29
N GLY A 217 24.23 -16.55 61.27
CA GLY A 217 24.24 -17.87 60.63
C GLY A 217 24.14 -17.83 59.09
N ILE A 218 24.53 -16.72 58.46
CA ILE A 218 24.47 -16.53 57.01
C ILE A 218 25.80 -16.98 56.38
N GLU A 219 25.70 -17.84 55.35
CA GLU A 219 26.85 -18.28 54.55
C GLU A 219 27.39 -17.14 53.67
N ILE A 220 28.72 -16.95 53.70
CA ILE A 220 29.43 -15.92 52.94
C ILE A 220 29.99 -16.57 51.67
N GLU A 221 29.40 -16.23 50.53
CA GLU A 221 29.91 -16.61 49.22
C GLU A 221 31.14 -15.77 48.85
N GLN A 222 31.92 -16.24 47.86
CA GLN A 222 33.06 -15.51 47.33
C GLN A 222 32.96 -15.41 45.81
N VAL A 223 33.42 -14.27 45.27
CA VAL A 223 33.53 -14.03 43.83
C VAL A 223 34.97 -13.66 43.50
N ASP A 224 35.44 -14.10 42.34
CA ASP A 224 36.77 -13.75 41.84
C ASP A 224 36.79 -12.30 41.34
N ASP A 225 37.64 -11.47 41.95
CA ASP A 225 37.92 -10.10 41.54
C ASP A 225 39.29 -10.04 40.86
N PRO A 226 39.39 -9.53 39.61
CA PRO A 226 40.64 -9.47 38.87
C PRO A 226 41.79 -8.73 39.58
N ARG A 227 41.49 -7.84 40.53
CA ARG A 227 42.49 -7.06 41.28
C ARG A 227 42.81 -7.65 42.64
N PHE A 228 41.85 -8.32 43.28
CA PHE A 228 41.94 -8.70 44.69
C PHE A 228 41.80 -10.21 44.95
N GLY A 229 41.61 -11.01 43.90
CA GLY A 229 41.34 -12.44 44.00
C GLY A 229 39.95 -12.72 44.59
N MET A 230 39.82 -13.74 45.43
CA MET A 230 38.52 -14.09 46.01
C MET A 230 38.04 -13.05 47.05
N VAL A 231 36.92 -12.40 46.76
CA VAL A 231 36.31 -11.38 47.62
C VAL A 231 34.93 -11.85 48.11
N GLY A 232 34.64 -11.62 49.40
CA GLY A 232 33.36 -12.00 50.00
C GLY A 232 32.17 -11.21 49.44
N LEU A 233 31.08 -11.92 49.20
CA LEU A 233 29.75 -11.42 48.85
C LEU A 233 28.87 -11.43 50.10
N TYR A 234 28.30 -10.27 50.42
CA TYR A 234 27.47 -10.08 51.61
C TYR A 234 26.07 -9.60 51.22
N PRO A 235 25.01 -10.03 51.93
CA PRO A 235 23.66 -9.54 51.69
C PRO A 235 23.56 -8.02 51.80
N GLN A 236 22.73 -7.41 50.96
CA GLN A 236 22.49 -5.96 50.97
C GLN A 236 22.06 -5.44 52.35
N SER A 237 21.27 -6.20 53.12
CA SER A 237 20.85 -5.81 54.49
C SER A 237 22.03 -5.65 55.44
N ILE A 238 22.99 -6.57 55.40
CA ILE A 238 24.21 -6.54 56.23
C ILE A 238 25.09 -5.36 55.81
N LEU A 239 25.26 -5.15 54.51
CA LEU A 239 26.06 -4.02 54.00
C LEU A 239 25.41 -2.68 54.33
N ALA A 240 24.08 -2.56 54.23
CA ALA A 240 23.36 -1.35 54.65
C ALA A 240 23.64 -1.01 56.12
N GLN A 241 23.64 -2.02 57.01
CA GLN A 241 23.98 -1.83 58.42
C GLN A 241 25.45 -1.39 58.61
N VAL A 242 26.39 -2.06 57.96
CA VAL A 242 27.83 -1.77 58.07
C VAL A 242 28.21 -0.39 57.49
N PHE A 243 27.47 0.09 56.49
CA PHE A 243 27.65 1.41 55.91
C PHE A 243 26.87 2.51 56.66
N GLY A 244 25.73 2.17 57.27
CA GLY A 244 24.91 3.08 58.08
C GLY A 244 25.45 3.37 59.48
N GLU A 245 26.25 2.48 60.07
CA GLU A 245 26.90 2.67 61.39
C GLU A 245 28.02 3.76 61.42
N GLY A 246 28.06 4.67 60.44
CA GLY A 246 29.07 5.73 60.34
C GLY A 246 28.56 7.08 59.82
N LEU A 247 27.23 7.29 59.84
CA LEU A 247 26.58 8.59 59.64
C LEU A 247 26.09 9.13 60.98
#